data_AF-A0A552UXH6-F1
#
_entry.id   AF-A0A552UXH6-F1
#
_cell.length_a   1.000
_cell.length_b   1.000
_cell.length_c   1.000
_cell.angle_alpha   90.00
_cell.angle_beta   90.00
_cell.angle_gamma   90.00
#
_symmetry.space_group_name_H-M   'P 1'
#
loop_
_entity.id
_entity.type
_entity.pdbx_description
1 polymer ?
#
loop_
_entity_poly.entity_id
_entity_poly.type
_entity_poly.pdbx_seq_one_letter_code
_entity_poly.pdbx_strand_id
1 'polypeptide(L)'
;MDNNNIVKGIKAGDKNAFDIFYQQYNLELFRTAFLILGNSQDAEDVLQETFICAYRNIKSLRDEEKLKAWLFTIMKNWYYNILVGK
;
A
#
# COMPACT_ATOMS: atom_id res chain seq x y z
N MET A 1 -3.43 -16.10 6.23
CA MET A 1 -4.30 -15.22 7.05
C MET A 1 -5.21 -14.48 6.09
N ASP A 2 -6.50 -14.46 6.34
CA ASP A 2 -7.47 -13.69 5.53
C ASP A 2 -7.25 -12.19 5.71
N ASN A 3 -7.62 -11.39 4.70
CA ASN A 3 -7.49 -9.92 4.73
C ASN A 3 -8.11 -9.32 6.00
N ASN A 4 -9.23 -9.88 6.46
CA ASN A 4 -9.90 -9.46 7.68
C ASN A 4 -9.01 -9.52 8.93
N ASN A 5 -8.28 -10.64 9.11
CA ASN A 5 -7.40 -10.83 10.26
C ASN A 5 -6.18 -9.90 10.20
N ILE A 6 -5.63 -9.67 9.00
CA ILE A 6 -4.54 -8.74 8.77
C ILE A 6 -4.96 -7.32 9.15
N VAL A 7 -6.09 -6.84 8.62
CA VAL A 7 -6.56 -5.46 8.88
C VAL A 7 -6.88 -5.27 10.36
N LYS A 8 -7.52 -6.24 11.02
CA LYS A 8 -7.79 -6.18 12.46
C LYS A 8 -6.50 -6.11 13.27
N GLY A 9 -5.51 -6.93 12.94
CA GLY A 9 -4.19 -6.91 13.60
C GLY A 9 -3.50 -5.55 13.44
N ILE A 10 -3.45 -5.00 12.22
CA ILE A 10 -2.84 -3.69 11.98
C ILE A 10 -3.60 -2.59 12.74
N LYS A 11 -4.94 -2.60 12.73
CA LYS A 11 -5.78 -1.65 13.48
C LYS A 11 -5.49 -1.71 15.00
N ALA A 12 -5.14 -2.89 15.52
CA ALA A 12 -4.76 -3.12 16.91
C ALA A 12 -3.28 -2.81 17.22
N GLY A 13 -2.47 -2.44 16.22
CA GLY A 13 -1.05 -2.13 16.39
C GLY A 13 -0.12 -3.35 16.35
N ASP A 14 -0.60 -4.50 15.87
CA ASP A 14 0.22 -5.69 15.68
C ASP A 14 1.19 -5.50 14.51
N LYS A 15 2.49 -5.43 14.85
CA LYS A 15 3.57 -5.28 13.86
C LYS A 15 3.67 -6.50 12.94
N ASN A 16 3.41 -7.71 13.45
CA ASN A 16 3.48 -8.93 12.64
C ASN A 16 2.38 -8.92 11.56
N ALA A 17 1.19 -8.43 11.90
CA ALA A 17 0.11 -8.26 10.94
C ALA A 17 0.50 -7.28 9.81
N PHE A 18 1.24 -6.23 10.15
CA PHE A 18 1.77 -5.29 9.15
C PHE A 18 2.88 -5.91 8.29
N ASP A 19 3.77 -6.72 8.87
CA ASP A 19 4.81 -7.40 8.10
C ASP A 19 4.22 -8.40 7.11
N ILE A 20 3.20 -9.16 7.52
CA ILE A 20 2.46 -10.07 6.63
C ILE A 20 1.80 -9.28 5.49
N PHE A 21 1.13 -8.17 5.84
CA PHE A 21 0.54 -7.25 4.87
C PHE A 21 1.57 -6.73 3.87
N TYR A 22 2.73 -6.27 4.35
CA TYR A 22 3.80 -5.78 3.50
C TYR A 22 4.31 -6.87 2.57
N GLN A 23 4.62 -8.07 3.09
CA GLN A 23 5.08 -9.23 2.32
C GLN A 23 4.08 -9.63 1.22
N GLN A 24 2.78 -9.54 1.51
CA GLN A 24 1.72 -9.94 0.58
C GLN A 24 1.59 -8.98 -0.62
N TYR A 25 1.77 -7.68 -0.42
CA TYR A 25 1.45 -6.67 -1.46
C TYR A 25 2.68 -5.97 -2.06
N ASN A 26 3.86 -6.01 -1.43
CA ASN A 26 5.01 -5.21 -1.88
C ASN A 26 5.38 -5.47 -3.35
N LEU A 27 5.45 -6.74 -3.76
CA LEU A 27 5.94 -7.10 -5.07
C LEU A 27 4.95 -6.70 -6.17
N GLU A 28 3.65 -6.83 -5.90
CA GLU A 28 2.59 -6.48 -6.84
C GLU A 28 2.51 -4.95 -7.03
N LEU A 29 2.57 -4.20 -5.93
CA LEU A 29 2.57 -2.73 -5.96
C LEU A 29 3.83 -2.19 -6.64
N PHE A 30 5.00 -2.73 -6.30
CA PHE A 30 6.26 -2.34 -6.91
C PHE A 30 6.26 -2.56 -8.43
N ARG A 31 5.84 -3.75 -8.88
CA ARG A 31 5.74 -4.06 -10.31
C ARG A 31 4.78 -3.12 -11.03
N THR A 32 3.65 -2.80 -10.40
CA THR A 32 2.67 -1.87 -10.96
C THR A 32 3.26 -0.47 -11.05
N ALA A 33 3.93 0.01 -10.00
CA ALA A 33 4.59 1.31 -9.97
C ALA A 33 5.70 1.41 -11.02
N PHE A 34 6.53 0.38 -11.13
CA PHE A 34 7.59 0.29 -12.12
C PHE A 34 7.06 0.30 -13.55
N LEU A 35 5.97 -0.43 -13.83
CA LEU A 35 5.35 -0.44 -15.15
C LEU A 35 4.84 0.94 -15.58
N ILE A 36 4.39 1.75 -14.62
CA ILE A 36 3.84 3.09 -14.87
C ILE A 36 4.95 4.13 -14.98
N LEU A 37 5.94 4.08 -14.09
CA LEU A 37 6.96 5.14 -13.93
C LEU A 37 8.21 4.88 -14.79
N GLY A 38 8.49 3.61 -15.15
CA GLY A 38 9.67 3.21 -15.92
C GLY A 38 11.01 3.38 -15.19
N ASN A 39 10.98 3.76 -13.91
CA ASN A 39 12.15 4.03 -13.09
C ASN A 39 12.01 3.30 -11.74
N SER A 40 13.06 2.57 -11.35
CA SER A 40 13.03 1.77 -10.11
C SER A 40 13.01 2.64 -8.85
N GLN A 41 13.74 3.76 -8.83
CA GLN A 41 13.77 4.67 -7.69
C GLN A 41 12.40 5.30 -7.45
N ASP A 42 11.78 5.84 -8.50
CA ASP A 42 10.44 6.42 -8.38
C ASP A 42 9.41 5.35 -7.94
N ALA A 43 9.56 4.11 -8.41
CA ALA A 43 8.70 3.00 -8.03
C ALA A 43 8.87 2.59 -6.55
N GLU A 44 10.11 2.57 -6.04
CA GLU A 44 10.41 2.36 -4.63
C GLU A 44 9.82 3.48 -3.76
N ASP A 45 9.95 4.73 -4.18
CA ASP A 45 9.43 5.88 -3.46
C ASP A 45 7.90 5.81 -3.35
N VAL A 46 7.19 5.51 -4.45
CA VAL A 46 5.73 5.31 -4.40
C VAL A 46 5.34 4.14 -3.51
N LEU A 47 6.08 3.04 -3.58
CA LEU A 47 5.82 1.88 -2.74
C LEU A 47 5.87 2.26 -1.25
N GLN A 48 6.96 2.93 -0.84
CA GLN A 48 7.16 3.35 0.53
C GLN A 48 6.06 4.30 1.00
N GLU A 49 5.77 5.35 0.23
CA GLU A 49 4.74 6.33 0.57
C GLU A 49 3.33 5.72 0.60
N THR A 50 3.08 4.71 -0.24
CA THR A 50 1.83 3.94 -0.21
C THR A 50 1.68 3.19 1.11
N PHE A 51 2.71 2.49 1.56
CA PHE A 51 2.67 1.74 2.83
C PHE A 51 2.63 2.64 4.06
N ILE A 52 3.35 3.78 4.05
CA ILE A 52 3.29 4.78 5.12
C ILE A 52 1.87 5.36 5.23
N CYS A 53 1.29 5.76 4.10
CA CYS A 53 -0.08 6.27 4.05
C CYS A 53 -1.10 5.21 4.47
N ALA A 54 -0.93 3.96 4.02
CA ALA A 54 -1.77 2.84 4.42
C ALA A 54 -1.71 2.61 5.93
N TYR A 55 -0.52 2.55 6.53
CA TYR A 55 -0.36 2.37 7.97
C TYR A 55 -1.07 3.46 8.78
N ARG A 56 -0.91 4.73 8.39
CA ARG A 56 -1.55 5.89 9.05
C ARG A 56 -3.07 5.87 8.94
N ASN A 57 -3.60 5.40 7.81
CA ASN A 57 -5.02 5.51 7.48
C ASN A 57 -5.79 4.18 7.57
N ILE A 58 -5.16 3.07 7.96
CA ILE A 58 -5.79 1.74 7.98
C ILE A 58 -7.09 1.68 8.82
N LYS A 59 -7.20 2.53 9.85
CA LYS A 59 -8.41 2.65 10.68
C LYS A 59 -9.62 3.18 9.91
N SER A 60 -9.39 3.89 8.80
CA SER A 60 -10.44 4.40 7.92
C SER A 60 -10.99 3.35 6.95
N LEU A 61 -10.31 2.20 6.78
CA LEU A 61 -10.78 1.11 5.94
C LEU A 61 -12.01 0.47 6.59
N ARG A 62 -13.17 0.68 5.97
CA ARG A 62 -14.48 0.22 6.46
C ARG A 62 -14.77 -1.25 6.15
N ASP A 63 -14.19 -1.75 5.07
CA ASP A 63 -14.43 -3.09 4.54
C ASP A 63 -13.08 -3.77 4.34
N GLU A 64 -12.77 -4.76 5.18
CA GLU A 64 -11.48 -5.44 5.16
C GLU A 64 -11.25 -6.23 3.87
N GLU A 65 -12.30 -6.70 3.20
CA GLU A 65 -12.19 -7.43 1.94
C GLU A 65 -11.69 -6.52 0.81
N LYS A 66 -11.91 -5.21 0.94
CA LYS A 66 -11.46 -4.19 -0.02
C LYS A 66 -10.04 -3.69 0.22
N LEU A 67 -9.28 -4.31 1.13
CA LEU A 67 -7.90 -3.91 1.45
C LEU A 67 -7.05 -3.71 0.18
N LYS A 68 -7.07 -4.66 -0.75
CA LYS A 68 -6.32 -4.56 -2.01
C LYS A 68 -6.74 -3.34 -2.83
N ALA A 69 -8.04 -3.19 -3.11
CA ALA A 69 -8.55 -2.08 -3.91
C ALA A 69 -8.25 -0.71 -3.27
N TRP A 70 -8.36 -0.63 -1.94
CA TRP A 70 -8.03 0.56 -1.17
C TRP A 70 -6.54 0.91 -1.26
N LEU A 71 -5.66 -0.10 -1.15
CA LEU A 71 -4.21 0.09 -1.26
C LEU A 71 -3.79 0.62 -2.63
N PHE A 72 -4.37 0.07 -3.70
CA PHE A 72 -4.13 0.57 -5.06
C PHE A 72 -4.67 1.99 -5.27
N THR A 73 -5.73 2.38 -4.55
CA THR A 73 -6.23 3.77 -4.58
C THR A 73 -5.25 4.74 -3.94
N ILE A 74 -4.62 4.36 -2.81
CA ILE A 74 -3.56 5.16 -2.18
C ILE A 74 -2.38 5.29 -3.15
N MET A 75 -1.93 4.18 -3.72
CA MET A 75 -0.80 4.15 -4.65
C MET A 75 -1.05 5.05 -5.87
N LYS A 76 -2.28 5.03 -6.41
CA LYS A 76 -2.69 5.90 -7.52
C LYS A 76 -2.52 7.39 -7.20
N ASN A 77 -2.79 7.82 -5.98
CA ASN A 77 -2.59 9.23 -5.59
C ASN A 77 -1.11 9.62 -5.63
N TRP A 78 -0.21 8.73 -5.23
CA TRP A 78 1.23 8.97 -5.28
C TRP A 78 1.79 8.98 -6.71
N TYR A 79 1.27 8.16 -7.62
CA TYR A 79 1.63 8.24 -9.03
C TYR A 79 1.37 9.63 -9.62
N TYR A 80 0.20 10.20 -9.37
CA TYR A 80 -0.11 11.54 -9.88
C TYR A 80 0.82 12.61 -9.31
N ASN A 81 1.21 12.50 -8.04
CA ASN A 81 2.16 13.43 -7.43
C ASN A 81 3.53 13.40 -8.13
N ILE A 82 4.05 12.23 -8.48
CA ILE A 82 5.34 12.11 -9.19
C ILE A 82 5.22 12.57 -10.64
N LEU A 83 4.13 12.24 -11.34
CA LEU A 83 3.96 12.58 -12.75
C LEU A 83 3.64 14.05 -12.99
N VAL A 84 2.96 14.72 -12.06
CA VAL A 84 2.59 16.15 -12.17
C VAL A 84 3.60 17.06 -11.47
N GLY A 85 4.36 16.53 -10.52
CA GLY A 85 5.42 17.25 -9.80
C GLY A 85 6.79 17.24 -10.49
N LYS A 86 6.97 16.47 -11.57
CA LYS A 86 8.10 16.54 -12.51
C LYS A 86 7.75 17.46 -13.67
#